data_AF-A0A2P2LH19-F1
#
_entry.id   AF-A0A2P2LH19-F1
#
_cell.length_a   1.000
_cell.length_b   1.000
_cell.length_c   1.000
_cell.angle_alpha   90.00
_cell.angle_beta   90.00
_cell.angle_gamma   90.00
#
_symmetry.space_group_name_H-M   'P 1'
#
loop_
_entity.id
_entity.type
_entity.pdbx_description
1 polymer ?
#
loop_
_entity_poly.entity_id
_entity_poly.type
_entity_poly.pdbx_seq_one_letter_code
_entity_poly.pdbx_strand_id
1 'polypeptide(L)'
;MQQLREKRREKRAADLVRQEDEAIIKLENAAIERSKSVDSAILGKYNIWRKENENDNSDSTMRLMRDQMIMARVYITIAKMTNKFDLLQKLQTRLKESQRTLGEATSDSDLHHSAPEKIKAMGQVLSKAKEHLYDCKLVTGKLRAMLQTADEQVRSLKKQSTFLSQLAAKTIPNAIHCLSMRLTIEYYLLPPEKRKFPRSENLGNPNLYHYALFSDNVLAASVVVNSTVVNAKDPSKHVFHLVTDKLNFGAMNMWFLSNPPGKATIHVENVDEFKWLNSSYCPVLRQLESAAMKEYYFKANHPTSTGSSNLKYRNPKYLSMLNHLRFYLPEVYPKLDKILFLDDDIVVQKDLTRLWLVDLHGKVNGAVETCGESFHRFDKYLNFSNPHIARNFDPNACGWAYGMNVFDLKEWKKKDITGIYHKWQNMNEDRILWKLGTLPPGLITFYNLTYPLEKSWHVLGLGYNPSIDRSEIENAAVIHYNGNMKPWLELSMTKYRSYWTRYIKYDHPYLRTCKLRE
;
A
#
# COMPACT_ATOMS: atom_id res chain seq x y z
N MET A 1 -5.17 -4.65 71.14
CA MET A 1 -5.74 -5.48 70.04
C MET A 1 -6.40 -4.66 68.93
N GLN A 2 -7.16 -3.61 69.25
CA GLN A 2 -7.89 -2.78 68.26
C GLN A 2 -6.97 -1.90 67.38
N GLN A 3 -6.01 -1.19 68.00
CA GLN A 3 -5.00 -0.37 67.28
C GLN A 3 -4.10 -1.19 66.34
N LEU A 4 -3.82 -2.47 66.65
CA LEU A 4 -2.98 -3.33 65.82
C LEU A 4 -3.73 -3.84 64.57
N ARG A 5 -5.06 -3.98 64.66
CA ARG A 5 -5.93 -4.30 63.52
C ARG A 5 -6.12 -3.10 62.60
N GLU A 6 -6.15 -1.90 63.15
CA GLU A 6 -6.23 -0.64 62.41
C GLU A 6 -4.96 -0.38 61.60
N LYS A 7 -3.78 -0.49 62.22
CA LYS A 7 -2.49 -0.41 61.52
C LYS A 7 -2.34 -1.45 60.39
N ARG A 8 -2.87 -2.66 60.57
CA ARG A 8 -2.86 -3.70 59.52
C ARG A 8 -3.82 -3.38 58.36
N ARG A 9 -4.96 -2.73 58.64
CA ARG A 9 -5.88 -2.25 57.60
C ARG A 9 -5.28 -1.09 56.81
N GLU A 10 -4.66 -0.12 57.49
CA GLU A 10 -3.97 1.00 56.84
C GLU A 10 -2.81 0.52 55.96
N LYS A 11 -2.00 -0.43 56.45
CA LYS A 11 -0.91 -1.01 55.66
C LYS A 11 -1.41 -1.74 54.41
N ARG A 12 -2.48 -2.53 54.54
CA ARG A 12 -3.11 -3.19 53.37
C ARG A 12 -3.71 -2.20 52.38
N ALA A 13 -4.32 -1.12 52.86
CA ALA A 13 -4.85 -0.06 52.00
C ALA A 13 -3.71 0.66 51.25
N ALA A 14 -2.60 0.95 51.93
CA ALA A 14 -1.41 1.55 51.31
C ALA A 14 -0.75 0.63 50.27
N ASP A 15 -0.68 -0.68 50.54
CA ASP A 15 -0.14 -1.67 49.60
C ASP A 15 -1.03 -1.84 48.35
N LEU A 16 -2.36 -1.77 48.51
CA LEU A 16 -3.33 -1.78 47.41
C LEU A 16 -3.21 -0.53 46.52
N VAL A 17 -3.05 0.65 47.13
CA VAL A 17 -2.83 1.91 46.39
C VAL A 17 -1.50 1.87 45.63
N ARG A 18 -0.43 1.32 46.24
CA ARG A 18 0.87 1.14 45.54
C ARG A 18 0.77 0.20 44.34
N GLN A 19 0.00 -0.88 44.45
CA GLN A 19 -0.22 -1.81 43.33
C GLN A 19 -1.04 -1.17 42.19
N GLU A 20 -2.01 -0.32 42.53
CA GLU A 20 -2.78 0.44 41.55
C GLU A 20 -1.91 1.49 40.84
N ASP A 21 -1.06 2.22 41.58
CA ASP A 21 -0.10 3.17 41.03
C ASP A 21 0.96 2.49 40.13
N GLU A 22 1.50 1.33 40.53
CA GLU A 22 2.44 0.55 39.70
C GLU A 22 1.76 -0.01 38.42
N ALA A 23 0.49 -0.40 38.50
CA ALA A 23 -0.29 -0.82 37.34
C ALA A 23 -0.58 0.33 36.38
N ILE A 24 -0.88 1.52 36.91
CA ILE A 24 -1.05 2.76 36.12
C ILE A 24 0.25 3.13 35.42
N ILE A 25 1.39 3.10 36.11
CA ILE A 25 2.71 3.40 35.51
C ILE A 25 3.06 2.40 34.42
N LYS A 26 2.76 1.11 34.59
CA LYS A 26 2.94 0.10 33.52
C LYS A 26 2.06 0.37 32.30
N LEU A 27 0.81 0.77 32.52
CA LEU A 27 -0.10 1.14 31.44
C LEU A 27 0.34 2.42 30.72
N GLU A 28 0.89 3.40 31.46
CA GLU A 28 1.47 4.63 30.90
C GLU A 28 2.73 4.35 30.08
N ASN A 29 3.66 3.55 30.61
CA ASN A 29 4.85 3.15 29.87
C ASN A 29 4.50 2.34 28.62
N ALA A 30 3.50 1.45 28.71
CA ALA A 30 2.98 0.74 27.56
C ALA A 30 2.32 1.69 26.55
N ALA A 31 1.59 2.72 27.00
CA ALA A 31 1.01 3.74 26.12
C ALA A 31 2.09 4.61 25.45
N ILE A 32 3.15 4.97 26.16
CA ILE A 32 4.30 5.73 25.63
C ILE A 32 5.04 4.91 24.58
N GLU A 33 5.39 3.66 24.88
CA GLU A 33 5.99 2.73 23.90
C GLU A 33 5.06 2.49 22.69
N ARG A 34 3.74 2.39 22.91
CA ARG A 34 2.75 2.27 21.82
C ARG A 34 2.62 3.56 21.00
N SER A 35 2.91 4.73 21.56
CA SER A 35 2.91 5.99 20.80
C SER A 35 4.14 6.12 19.90
N LYS A 36 5.27 5.53 20.29
CA LYS A 36 6.50 5.45 19.48
C LYS A 36 6.36 4.52 18.25
N SER A 37 5.46 3.53 18.28
CA SER A 37 5.26 2.57 17.18
C SER A 37 4.28 3.04 16.10
N VAL A 38 3.65 4.21 16.27
CA VAL A 38 2.81 4.80 15.23
C VAL A 38 3.73 5.46 14.20
N ASP A 39 3.86 4.84 13.03
CA ASP A 39 4.63 5.36 11.89
C ASP A 39 4.41 6.87 11.70
N SER A 40 5.47 7.63 11.96
CA SER A 40 5.52 9.09 11.77
C SER A 40 5.25 9.50 10.31
N ALA A 41 5.42 8.58 9.36
CA ALA A 41 5.22 8.84 7.93
C ALA A 41 3.76 9.13 7.55
N ILE A 42 2.76 8.56 8.25
CA ILE A 42 1.33 8.90 8.04
C ILE A 42 0.95 10.15 8.85
N LEU A 43 1.59 10.35 10.00
CA LEU A 43 1.48 11.55 10.82
C LEU A 43 2.06 12.79 10.10
N GLY A 44 3.08 12.64 9.25
CA GLY A 44 3.70 13.76 8.52
C GLY A 44 2.79 14.48 7.53
N LYS A 45 1.64 13.89 7.13
CA LYS A 45 0.68 14.53 6.20
C LYS A 45 -0.72 14.76 6.74
N TYR A 46 -1.06 14.22 7.91
CA TYR A 46 -2.36 14.41 8.55
C TYR A 46 -2.26 14.72 10.06
N ASN A 47 -1.11 15.22 10.52
CA ASN A 47 -1.00 15.78 11.87
C ASN A 47 -1.45 17.24 11.91
N ILE A 48 -2.73 17.43 12.19
CA ILE A 48 -3.26 18.72 12.64
C ILE A 48 -2.73 19.07 14.06
N TRP A 49 -2.15 18.10 14.78
CA TRP A 49 -1.88 18.20 16.22
C TRP A 49 -0.41 18.13 16.67
N ARG A 50 0.59 18.33 15.78
CA ARG A 50 1.96 18.61 16.26
C ARG A 50 2.77 19.54 15.35
N LYS A 51 2.71 20.83 15.72
CA LYS A 51 3.61 21.99 15.54
C LYS A 51 4.69 21.91 14.46
N GLU A 52 4.40 22.54 13.31
CA GLU A 52 5.20 23.62 12.68
C GLU A 52 4.26 24.57 11.91
N ASN A 53 3.15 24.98 12.53
CA ASN A 53 2.43 26.18 12.09
C ASN A 53 2.46 27.17 13.25
N GLU A 54 3.44 28.06 13.22
CA GLU A 54 3.34 29.39 13.82
C GLU A 54 2.31 30.19 13.00
N ASN A 55 1.05 29.75 13.00
CA ASN A 55 -0.07 30.61 12.62
C ASN A 55 -0.69 31.12 13.92
N ASP A 56 -0.63 32.43 14.09
CA ASP A 56 -1.26 33.18 15.17
C ASP A 56 -2.69 32.73 15.41
N ASN A 57 -2.93 32.07 16.55
CA ASN A 57 -4.16 32.10 17.36
C ASN A 57 -5.56 32.03 16.68
N SER A 58 -5.68 31.53 15.44
CA SER A 58 -6.90 31.68 14.63
C SER A 58 -8.13 30.91 15.15
N ASP A 59 -7.93 29.84 15.92
CA ASP A 59 -9.02 28.96 16.42
C ASP A 59 -9.11 28.89 17.95
N SER A 60 -8.79 30.00 18.64
CA SER A 60 -8.75 30.05 20.10
C SER A 60 -10.12 29.81 20.74
N THR A 61 -11.20 30.24 20.09
CA THR A 61 -12.58 30.15 20.61
C THR A 61 -13.10 28.73 20.56
N MET A 62 -12.90 28.04 19.42
CA MET A 62 -13.25 26.65 19.24
C MET A 62 -12.48 25.73 20.19
N ARG A 63 -11.18 25.98 20.37
CA ARG A 63 -10.35 25.22 21.32
C ARG A 63 -10.88 25.35 22.74
N LEU A 64 -11.16 26.57 23.19
CA LEU A 64 -11.73 26.82 24.52
C LEU A 64 -13.06 26.09 24.71
N MET A 65 -13.93 26.13 23.71
CA MET A 65 -15.23 25.45 23.76
C MET A 65 -15.07 23.92 23.85
N ARG A 66 -14.14 23.33 23.09
CA ARG A 66 -13.80 21.89 23.16
C ARG A 66 -13.25 21.52 24.53
N ASP A 67 -12.36 22.33 25.10
CA ASP A 67 -11.77 22.09 26.43
C ASP A 67 -12.83 22.15 27.53
N GLN A 68 -13.73 23.12 27.49
CA GLN A 68 -14.87 23.20 28.41
C GLN A 68 -15.79 21.98 28.30
N MET A 69 -16.04 21.48 27.10
CA MET A 69 -16.83 20.26 26.89
C MET A 69 -16.14 19.01 27.45
N ILE A 70 -14.82 18.91 27.33
CA ILE A 70 -14.03 17.83 27.94
C ILE A 70 -14.17 17.89 29.47
N MET A 71 -13.95 19.07 30.07
CA MET A 71 -14.08 19.25 31.51
C MET A 71 -15.51 19.01 32.02
N ALA A 72 -16.53 19.38 31.24
CA ALA A 72 -17.91 19.08 31.57
C ALA A 72 -18.17 17.57 31.65
N ARG A 73 -17.64 16.78 30.70
CA ARG A 73 -17.75 15.31 30.72
C ARG A 73 -17.06 14.68 31.93
N VAL A 74 -15.91 15.23 32.33
CA VAL A 74 -15.23 14.84 33.57
C VAL A 74 -16.17 15.07 34.74
N TYR A 75 -16.58 16.31 34.99
CA TYR A 75 -17.41 16.65 36.15
C TYR A 75 -18.78 15.98 36.14
N ILE A 76 -19.39 15.69 34.99
CA ILE A 76 -20.63 14.87 34.90
C ILE A 76 -20.40 13.49 35.50
N THR A 77 -19.27 12.86 35.21
CA THR A 77 -18.94 11.54 35.76
C THR A 77 -18.74 11.62 37.27
N ILE A 78 -18.02 12.64 37.74
CA ILE A 78 -17.76 12.85 39.18
C ILE A 78 -19.06 13.18 39.93
N ALA A 79 -19.90 14.06 39.38
CA ALA A 79 -21.19 14.43 39.95
C ALA A 79 -22.11 13.21 40.10
N LYS A 80 -22.07 12.28 39.11
CA LYS A 80 -22.80 11.01 39.17
C LYS A 80 -22.28 10.09 40.28
N MET A 81 -20.96 10.02 40.48
CA MET A 81 -20.34 9.21 41.55
C MET A 81 -20.60 9.78 42.96
N THR A 82 -20.70 11.10 43.06
CA THR A 82 -20.87 11.84 44.34
C THR A 82 -22.32 12.22 44.62
N ASN A 83 -23.29 11.70 43.85
CA ASN A 83 -24.73 11.95 43.97
C ASN A 83 -25.14 13.45 43.95
N LYS A 84 -24.39 14.32 43.23
CA LYS A 84 -24.74 15.74 43.06
C LYS A 84 -25.61 15.96 41.82
N PHE A 85 -26.88 15.57 41.91
CA PHE A 85 -27.82 15.56 40.79
C PHE A 85 -28.09 16.96 40.18
N ASP A 86 -28.13 18.02 40.99
CA ASP A 86 -28.34 19.38 40.49
C ASP A 86 -27.22 19.87 39.55
N LEU A 87 -25.96 19.57 39.91
CA LEU A 87 -24.80 19.90 39.08
C LEU A 87 -24.72 18.99 37.86
N LEU A 88 -25.06 17.71 38.02
CA LEU A 88 -25.13 16.75 36.92
C LEU A 88 -26.08 17.23 35.82
N GLN A 89 -27.30 17.63 36.18
CA GLN A 89 -28.30 18.11 35.22
C GLN A 89 -27.86 19.40 34.53
N LYS A 90 -27.33 20.36 35.30
CA LYS A 90 -26.81 21.64 34.75
C LYS A 90 -25.67 21.41 33.76
N LEU A 91 -24.71 20.55 34.08
CA LEU A 91 -23.59 20.21 33.20
C LEU A 91 -24.06 19.49 31.94
N GLN A 92 -25.01 18.56 32.04
CA GLN A 92 -25.56 17.84 30.88
C GLN A 92 -26.31 18.79 29.93
N THR A 93 -27.09 19.73 30.47
CA THR A 93 -27.80 20.74 29.65
C THR A 93 -26.81 21.63 28.92
N ARG A 94 -25.81 22.17 29.61
CA ARG A 94 -24.78 23.03 28.98
C ARG A 94 -23.93 22.27 27.96
N LEU A 95 -23.64 20.98 28.22
CA LEU A 95 -22.92 20.14 27.27
C LEU A 95 -23.72 19.95 25.97
N LYS A 96 -25.03 19.68 26.06
CA LYS A 96 -25.90 19.55 24.88
C LYS A 96 -26.00 20.86 24.09
N GLU A 97 -26.15 22.00 24.76
CA GLU A 97 -26.17 23.32 24.10
C GLU A 97 -24.85 23.60 23.38
N SER A 98 -23.72 23.30 24.02
CA SER A 98 -22.39 23.51 23.44
C SER A 98 -22.15 22.57 22.25
N GLN A 99 -22.60 21.31 22.33
CA GLN A 99 -22.52 20.36 21.20
C GLN A 99 -23.32 20.83 19.99
N ARG A 100 -24.54 21.36 20.18
CA ARG A 100 -25.37 21.89 19.08
C ARG A 100 -24.75 23.12 18.42
N THR A 101 -24.10 23.96 19.22
CA THR A 101 -23.49 25.21 18.76
C THR A 101 -22.16 24.95 18.04
N LEU A 102 -21.40 23.94 18.47
CA LEU A 102 -20.15 23.52 17.84
C LEU A 102 -20.40 22.78 16.51
N GLY A 103 -21.45 21.96 16.42
CA GLY A 103 -21.85 21.31 15.17
C GLY A 103 -20.70 20.59 14.44
N GLU A 104 -20.57 20.87 13.14
CA GLU A 104 -19.50 20.40 12.26
C GLU A 104 -18.42 21.49 12.01
N ALA A 105 -18.37 22.53 12.83
CA ALA A 105 -17.44 23.64 12.66
C ALA A 105 -15.98 23.16 12.67
N THR A 106 -15.21 23.57 11.66
CA THR A 106 -13.79 23.20 11.49
C THR A 106 -12.82 24.32 11.82
N SER A 107 -13.30 25.57 11.76
CA SER A 107 -12.59 26.81 12.10
C SER A 107 -13.45 27.75 12.95
N ASP A 108 -12.85 28.75 13.61
CA ASP A 108 -13.59 29.76 14.40
C ASP A 108 -14.62 30.53 13.53
N SER A 109 -14.37 30.71 12.23
CA SER A 109 -15.31 31.33 11.29
C SER A 109 -16.57 30.51 11.04
N ASP A 110 -16.53 29.20 11.28
CA ASP A 110 -17.69 28.31 11.11
C ASP A 110 -18.59 28.28 12.36
N LEU A 111 -18.20 28.95 13.45
CA LEU A 111 -18.94 28.94 14.70
C LEU A 111 -20.22 29.78 14.62
N HIS A 112 -21.29 29.26 15.21
CA HIS A 112 -22.53 30.00 15.34
C HIS A 112 -22.34 31.24 16.24
N HIS A 113 -23.00 32.36 15.91
CA HIS A 113 -22.88 33.64 16.61
C HIS A 113 -23.16 33.57 18.13
N SER A 114 -23.90 32.55 18.59
CA SER A 114 -24.20 32.30 20.01
C SER A 114 -23.07 31.59 20.78
N ALA A 115 -21.96 31.21 20.13
CA ALA A 115 -20.84 30.52 20.77
C ALA A 115 -20.26 31.25 21.99
N PRO A 116 -20.03 32.57 21.98
CA PRO A 116 -19.52 33.29 23.16
C PRO A 116 -20.43 33.19 24.38
N GLU A 117 -21.76 33.26 24.16
CA GLU A 117 -22.75 33.12 25.23
C GLU A 117 -22.73 31.71 25.83
N LYS A 118 -22.61 30.68 24.98
CA LYS A 118 -22.54 29.28 25.43
C LYS A 118 -21.25 28.97 26.18
N ILE A 119 -20.12 29.51 25.73
CA ILE A 119 -18.83 29.42 26.43
C ILE A 119 -18.93 30.06 27.83
N LYS A 120 -19.54 31.25 27.93
CA LYS A 120 -19.76 31.93 29.22
C LYS A 120 -20.67 31.11 30.14
N ALA A 121 -21.79 30.62 29.62
CA ALA A 121 -22.75 29.82 30.38
C ALA A 121 -22.17 28.48 30.88
N MET A 122 -21.36 27.80 30.04
CA MET A 122 -20.64 26.60 30.42
C MET A 122 -19.57 26.90 31.48
N GLY A 123 -18.77 27.96 31.29
CA GLY A 123 -17.74 28.38 32.23
C GLY A 123 -18.28 28.64 33.65
N GLN A 124 -19.44 29.28 33.77
CA GLN A 124 -20.11 29.50 35.06
C GLN A 124 -20.46 28.20 35.78
N VAL A 125 -20.96 27.19 35.05
CA VAL A 125 -21.31 25.89 35.63
C VAL A 125 -20.05 25.09 35.97
N LEU A 126 -19.01 25.15 35.13
CA LEU A 126 -17.72 24.51 35.38
C LEU A 126 -17.02 25.09 36.61
N SER A 127 -17.10 26.41 36.84
CA SER A 127 -16.55 27.03 38.05
C SER A 127 -17.20 26.49 39.31
N LYS A 128 -18.54 26.41 39.34
CA LYS A 128 -19.30 25.83 40.46
C LYS A 128 -18.99 24.34 40.63
N ALA A 129 -18.87 23.60 39.53
CA ALA A 129 -18.50 22.19 39.55
C ALA A 129 -17.09 22.00 40.13
N LYS A 130 -16.12 22.84 39.77
CA LYS A 130 -14.76 22.81 40.31
C LYS A 130 -14.74 22.98 41.82
N GLU A 131 -15.45 23.96 42.38
CA GLU A 131 -15.51 24.18 43.83
C GLU A 131 -16.04 22.96 44.60
N HIS A 132 -16.99 22.23 44.01
CA HIS A 132 -17.74 21.18 44.69
C HIS A 132 -17.29 19.75 44.37
N LEU A 133 -16.58 19.54 43.26
CA LEU A 133 -16.29 18.22 42.68
C LEU A 133 -14.80 18.04 42.33
N TYR A 134 -13.96 19.06 42.46
CA TYR A 134 -12.56 18.96 42.08
C TYR A 134 -11.77 18.14 43.11
N ASP A 135 -11.26 17.01 42.64
CA ASP A 135 -10.21 16.24 43.28
C ASP A 135 -9.14 15.98 42.21
N CYS A 136 -7.89 16.37 42.50
CA CYS A 136 -6.79 16.28 41.54
C CYS A 136 -6.57 14.85 41.03
N LYS A 137 -6.61 13.85 41.92
CA LYS A 137 -6.41 12.44 41.54
C LYS A 137 -7.59 11.94 40.72
N LEU A 138 -8.81 12.27 41.12
CA LEU A 138 -10.02 11.78 40.46
C LEU A 138 -10.24 12.43 39.08
N VAL A 139 -9.98 13.73 38.96
CA VAL A 139 -10.01 14.47 37.69
C VAL A 139 -8.91 13.96 36.74
N THR A 140 -7.68 13.82 37.24
CA THR A 140 -6.55 13.32 36.42
C THR A 140 -6.80 11.88 35.97
N GLY A 141 -7.26 11.01 36.87
CA GLY A 141 -7.63 9.63 36.54
C GLY A 141 -8.72 9.56 35.48
N LYS A 142 -9.74 10.43 35.57
CA LYS A 142 -10.81 10.46 34.57
C LYS A 142 -10.36 11.00 33.21
N LEU A 143 -9.55 12.06 33.18
CA LEU A 143 -8.96 12.58 31.95
C LEU A 143 -8.07 11.54 31.28
N ARG A 144 -7.26 10.82 32.06
CA ARG A 144 -6.42 9.70 31.58
C ARG A 144 -7.26 8.59 30.96
N ALA A 145 -8.35 8.17 31.63
CA ALA A 145 -9.26 7.17 31.08
C ALA A 145 -9.94 7.63 29.77
N MET A 146 -10.37 8.90 29.71
CA MET A 146 -10.95 9.47 28.49
C MET A 146 -9.94 9.52 27.33
N LEU A 147 -8.69 9.86 27.61
CA LEU A 147 -7.62 9.86 26.62
C LEU A 147 -7.35 8.45 26.09
N GLN A 148 -7.29 7.45 26.97
CA GLN A 148 -7.11 6.04 26.58
C GLN A 148 -8.26 5.55 25.68
N THR A 149 -9.52 5.85 26.05
CA THR A 149 -10.68 5.50 25.22
C THR A 149 -10.64 6.19 23.86
N ALA A 150 -10.27 7.47 23.80
CA ALA A 150 -10.15 8.21 22.54
C ALA A 150 -9.04 7.64 21.65
N ASP A 151 -7.88 7.30 22.21
CA ASP A 151 -6.78 6.65 21.50
C ASP A 151 -7.20 5.27 20.95
N GLU A 152 -7.92 4.47 21.74
CA GLU A 152 -8.47 3.18 21.29
C GLU A 152 -9.49 3.34 20.15
N GLN A 153 -10.38 4.34 20.21
CA GLN A 153 -11.33 4.66 19.15
C GLN A 153 -10.62 5.07 17.85
N VAL A 154 -9.65 6.00 17.94
CA VAL A 154 -8.86 6.44 16.79
C VAL A 154 -8.11 5.26 16.17
N ARG A 155 -7.54 4.36 16.98
CA ARG A 155 -6.87 3.15 16.49
C ARG A 155 -7.84 2.20 15.79
N SER A 156 -9.03 1.99 16.35
CA SER A 156 -10.07 1.16 15.73
C SER A 156 -10.48 1.71 14.37
N LEU A 157 -10.75 3.02 14.30
CA LEU A 157 -11.09 3.71 13.04
C LEU A 157 -9.93 3.67 12.04
N LYS A 158 -8.69 3.85 12.48
CA LYS A 158 -7.50 3.75 11.63
C LYS A 158 -7.33 2.34 11.06
N LYS A 159 -7.59 1.29 11.85
CA LYS A 159 -7.59 -0.10 11.39
C LYS A 159 -8.68 -0.34 10.34
N GLN A 160 -9.90 0.14 10.60
CA GLN A 160 -11.02 0.04 9.65
C GLN A 160 -10.74 0.78 8.34
N SER A 161 -10.27 2.03 8.41
CA SER A 161 -9.90 2.84 7.25
C SER A 161 -8.79 2.18 6.43
N THR A 162 -7.76 1.65 7.10
CA THR A 162 -6.67 0.91 6.43
C THR A 162 -7.19 -0.34 5.73
N PHE A 163 -8.10 -1.08 6.38
CA PHE A 163 -8.71 -2.26 5.80
C PHE A 163 -9.54 -1.92 4.55
N LEU A 164 -10.43 -0.92 4.63
CA LEU A 164 -11.26 -0.49 3.51
C LEU A 164 -10.41 0.03 2.34
N SER A 165 -9.37 0.81 2.63
CA SER A 165 -8.44 1.30 1.62
C SER A 165 -7.72 0.15 0.91
N GLN A 166 -7.30 -0.89 1.66
CA GLN A 166 -6.70 -2.08 1.09
C GLN A 166 -7.68 -2.92 0.27
N LEU A 167 -8.94 -3.01 0.69
CA LEU A 167 -9.97 -3.71 -0.04
C LEU A 167 -10.23 -3.00 -1.38
N ALA A 168 -10.47 -1.70 -1.35
CA ALA A 168 -10.70 -0.88 -2.53
C ALA A 168 -9.51 -0.86 -3.50
N ALA A 169 -8.27 -0.92 -3.00
CA ALA A 169 -7.08 -1.06 -3.84
C ALA A 169 -6.94 -2.43 -4.53
N LYS A 170 -7.65 -3.45 -4.04
CA LYS A 170 -7.60 -4.83 -4.55
C LYS A 170 -8.80 -5.20 -5.42
N THR A 171 -9.94 -4.55 -5.22
CA THR A 171 -11.15 -4.78 -6.02
C THR A 171 -10.97 -4.26 -7.45
N ILE A 172 -11.43 -5.05 -8.42
CA ILE A 172 -11.49 -4.61 -9.82
C ILE A 172 -12.65 -3.61 -9.95
N PRO A 173 -12.41 -2.37 -10.42
CA PRO A 173 -13.48 -1.42 -10.67
C PRO A 173 -14.49 -1.97 -11.69
N ASN A 174 -15.79 -1.75 -11.43
CA ASN A 174 -16.87 -2.21 -12.30
C ASN A 174 -16.68 -1.82 -13.78
N ALA A 175 -16.14 -0.63 -14.01
CA ALA A 175 -15.88 -0.10 -15.34
C ALA A 175 -14.79 -0.89 -16.09
N ILE A 176 -13.73 -1.31 -15.40
CA ILE A 176 -12.67 -2.18 -15.95
C ILE A 176 -13.19 -3.59 -16.17
N HIS A 177 -13.99 -4.12 -15.23
CA HIS A 177 -14.61 -5.43 -15.39
C HIS A 177 -15.55 -5.47 -16.61
N CYS A 178 -16.40 -4.45 -16.79
CA CYS A 178 -17.22 -4.29 -17.99
C CYS A 178 -16.37 -4.29 -19.26
N LEU A 179 -15.26 -3.54 -19.28
CA LEU A 179 -14.36 -3.46 -20.43
C LEU A 179 -13.82 -4.86 -20.80
N SER A 180 -13.27 -5.58 -19.82
CA SER A 180 -12.74 -6.93 -20.05
C SER A 180 -13.80 -7.88 -20.57
N MET A 181 -15.00 -7.91 -19.98
CA MET A 181 -16.07 -8.81 -20.43
C MET A 181 -16.49 -8.53 -21.88
N ARG A 182 -16.70 -7.25 -22.24
CA ARG A 182 -17.14 -6.89 -23.59
C ARG A 182 -16.09 -7.24 -24.63
N LEU A 183 -14.82 -6.91 -24.36
CA LEU A 183 -13.72 -7.26 -25.25
C LEU A 183 -13.57 -8.78 -25.42
N THR A 184 -13.74 -9.55 -24.36
CA THR A 184 -13.70 -11.02 -24.42
C THR A 184 -14.82 -11.57 -25.32
N ILE A 185 -16.04 -11.07 -25.20
CA ILE A 185 -17.16 -11.49 -26.06
C ILE A 185 -16.83 -11.21 -27.53
N GLU A 186 -16.39 -10.00 -27.84
CA GLU A 186 -16.03 -9.59 -29.21
C GLU A 186 -14.90 -10.44 -29.79
N TYR A 187 -13.88 -10.79 -28.98
CA TYR A 187 -12.80 -11.68 -29.41
C TYR A 187 -13.31 -13.04 -29.89
N TYR A 188 -14.21 -13.65 -29.11
CA TYR A 188 -14.72 -14.98 -29.43
C TYR A 188 -15.77 -14.97 -30.55
N LEU A 189 -16.35 -13.81 -30.86
CA LEU A 189 -17.20 -13.60 -32.04
C LEU A 189 -16.39 -13.36 -33.32
N LEU A 190 -15.15 -12.87 -33.24
CA LEU A 190 -14.29 -12.68 -34.42
C LEU A 190 -13.92 -14.02 -35.07
N PRO A 191 -13.94 -14.13 -36.41
CA PRO A 191 -13.39 -15.29 -37.12
C PRO A 191 -11.91 -15.54 -36.79
N PRO A 192 -11.44 -16.81 -36.70
CA PRO A 192 -10.05 -17.14 -36.36
C PRO A 192 -8.99 -16.47 -37.23
N GLU A 193 -9.29 -16.21 -38.50
CA GLU A 193 -8.39 -15.55 -39.44
C GLU A 193 -8.09 -14.09 -39.04
N LYS A 194 -9.07 -13.43 -38.39
CA LYS A 194 -8.95 -12.06 -37.90
C LYS A 194 -8.32 -11.96 -36.50
N ARG A 195 -8.03 -13.10 -35.85
CA ARG A 195 -7.39 -13.15 -34.52
C ARG A 195 -5.86 -13.17 -34.59
N LYS A 196 -5.28 -13.02 -35.78
CA LYS A 196 -3.82 -13.09 -35.98
C LYS A 196 -3.21 -11.69 -35.91
N PHE A 197 -2.19 -11.55 -35.07
CA PHE A 197 -1.35 -10.35 -35.07
C PHE A 197 -0.40 -10.33 -36.28
N PRO A 198 -0.12 -9.15 -36.86
CA PRO A 198 0.87 -9.01 -37.91
C PRO A 198 2.30 -9.16 -37.34
N ARG A 199 3.28 -9.39 -38.23
CA ARG A 199 4.72 -9.37 -37.93
C ARG A 199 5.20 -10.43 -36.92
N SER A 200 4.58 -11.61 -36.95
CA SER A 200 4.97 -12.75 -36.11
C SER A 200 6.43 -13.19 -36.30
N GLU A 201 7.03 -12.89 -37.45
CA GLU A 201 8.45 -13.13 -37.76
C GLU A 201 9.41 -12.39 -36.81
N ASN A 202 8.98 -11.28 -36.21
CA ASN A 202 9.78 -10.49 -35.29
C ASN A 202 9.90 -11.10 -33.89
N LEU A 203 9.00 -12.00 -33.50
CA LEU A 203 8.90 -12.50 -32.13
C LEU A 203 10.16 -13.23 -31.65
N GLY A 204 10.90 -13.86 -32.56
CA GLY A 204 12.14 -14.57 -32.26
C GLY A 204 13.41 -13.88 -32.74
N ASN A 205 13.36 -12.66 -33.24
CA ASN A 205 14.52 -11.98 -33.84
C ASN A 205 15.35 -11.25 -32.78
N PRO A 206 16.52 -11.76 -32.35
CA PRO A 206 17.29 -11.21 -31.24
C PRO A 206 17.86 -9.80 -31.50
N ASN A 207 17.79 -9.31 -32.74
CA ASN A 207 18.26 -7.97 -33.11
C ASN A 207 17.22 -6.86 -32.82
N LEU A 208 16.03 -7.22 -32.32
CA LEU A 208 14.96 -6.29 -31.98
C LEU A 208 14.90 -6.01 -30.47
N TYR A 209 14.16 -4.97 -30.09
CA TYR A 209 13.98 -4.58 -28.69
C TYR A 209 12.76 -5.30 -28.11
N HIS A 210 13.02 -6.35 -27.33
CA HIS A 210 11.98 -7.18 -26.72
C HIS A 210 11.58 -6.73 -25.33
N TYR A 211 10.27 -6.59 -25.11
CA TYR A 211 9.67 -6.21 -23.85
C TYR A 211 8.82 -7.35 -23.31
N ALA A 212 9.03 -7.75 -22.06
CA ALA A 212 8.14 -8.65 -21.34
C ALA A 212 7.18 -7.84 -20.46
N LEU A 213 5.87 -8.05 -20.64
CA LEU A 213 4.82 -7.38 -19.89
C LEU A 213 3.79 -8.42 -19.42
N PHE A 214 3.66 -8.61 -18.12
CA PHE A 214 2.73 -9.59 -17.55
C PHE A 214 1.61 -8.87 -16.83
N SER A 215 0.37 -9.03 -17.28
CA SER A 215 -0.76 -8.25 -16.74
C SER A 215 -2.10 -8.96 -16.91
N ASP A 216 -2.97 -8.77 -15.92
CA ASP A 216 -4.39 -9.11 -15.94
C ASP A 216 -5.29 -7.89 -16.24
N ASN A 217 -4.69 -6.73 -16.53
CA ASN A 217 -5.38 -5.46 -16.70
C ASN A 217 -5.12 -4.87 -18.08
N VAL A 218 -6.12 -4.99 -18.97
CA VAL A 218 -6.07 -4.50 -20.35
C VAL A 218 -5.69 -3.02 -20.42
N LEU A 219 -6.27 -2.18 -19.55
CA LEU A 219 -6.05 -0.74 -19.61
C LEU A 219 -4.63 -0.38 -19.14
N ALA A 220 -4.15 -1.01 -18.07
CA ALA A 220 -2.79 -0.84 -17.58
C ALA A 220 -1.76 -1.27 -18.64
N ALA A 221 -1.90 -2.48 -19.19
CA ALA A 221 -1.04 -2.96 -20.26
C ALA A 221 -1.06 -2.07 -21.51
N SER A 222 -2.24 -1.55 -21.87
CA SER A 222 -2.38 -0.63 -23.01
C SER A 222 -1.57 0.65 -22.80
N VAL A 223 -1.56 1.22 -21.59
CA VAL A 223 -0.81 2.44 -21.29
C VAL A 223 0.69 2.17 -21.35
N VAL A 224 1.17 1.03 -20.86
CA VAL A 224 2.58 0.66 -20.97
C VAL A 224 3.01 0.57 -22.43
N VAL A 225 2.29 -0.19 -23.25
CA VAL A 225 2.60 -0.34 -24.69
C VAL A 225 2.51 1.00 -25.40
N ASN A 226 1.43 1.75 -25.22
CA ASN A 226 1.19 3.01 -25.93
C ASN A 226 2.20 4.08 -25.54
N SER A 227 2.50 4.22 -24.24
CA SER A 227 3.52 5.16 -23.76
C SER A 227 4.94 4.78 -24.23
N THR A 228 5.26 3.49 -24.32
CA THR A 228 6.54 3.04 -24.86
C THR A 228 6.65 3.37 -26.35
N VAL A 229 5.61 3.08 -27.13
CA VAL A 229 5.60 3.30 -28.59
C VAL A 229 5.61 4.78 -28.95
N VAL A 230 4.83 5.62 -28.26
CA VAL A 230 4.78 7.07 -28.53
C VAL A 230 6.13 7.74 -28.27
N ASN A 231 6.90 7.25 -27.29
CA ASN A 231 8.20 7.81 -26.93
C ASN A 231 9.38 7.09 -27.61
N ALA A 232 9.13 6.06 -28.43
CA ALA A 232 10.17 5.35 -29.16
C ALA A 232 10.61 6.13 -30.41
N LYS A 233 11.93 6.15 -30.66
CA LYS A 233 12.49 6.78 -31.87
C LYS A 233 12.15 6.02 -33.15
N ASP A 234 12.13 4.69 -33.07
CA ASP A 234 11.78 3.81 -34.19
C ASP A 234 10.88 2.68 -33.69
N PRO A 235 9.54 2.89 -33.64
CA PRO A 235 8.60 1.88 -33.16
C PRO A 235 8.64 0.55 -33.92
N SER A 236 9.18 0.51 -35.15
CA SER A 236 9.22 -0.72 -35.95
C SER A 236 10.13 -1.81 -35.38
N LYS A 237 11.05 -1.42 -34.50
CA LYS A 237 12.02 -2.32 -33.85
C LYS A 237 11.58 -2.85 -32.49
N HIS A 238 10.40 -2.45 -32.01
CA HIS A 238 9.91 -2.82 -30.68
C HIS A 238 8.99 -4.04 -30.78
N VAL A 239 9.19 -5.00 -29.88
CA VAL A 239 8.43 -6.26 -29.81
C VAL A 239 7.93 -6.44 -28.38
N PHE A 240 6.61 -6.38 -28.20
CA PHE A 240 5.95 -6.58 -26.91
C PHE A 240 5.44 -8.01 -26.80
N HIS A 241 5.93 -8.72 -25.80
CA HIS A 241 5.45 -10.04 -25.41
C HIS A 241 4.61 -9.88 -24.15
N LEU A 242 3.30 -10.01 -24.32
CA LEU A 242 2.33 -9.80 -23.27
C LEU A 242 1.80 -11.15 -22.78
N VAL A 243 2.00 -11.47 -21.50
CA VAL A 243 1.43 -12.69 -20.91
C VAL A 243 0.29 -12.33 -19.97
N THR A 244 -0.84 -13.02 -20.13
CA THR A 244 -2.05 -12.84 -19.33
C THR A 244 -2.64 -14.20 -18.92
N ASP A 245 -3.58 -14.19 -17.98
CA ASP A 245 -4.36 -15.37 -17.63
C ASP A 245 -5.45 -15.70 -18.67
N LYS A 246 -5.99 -16.92 -18.61
CA LYS A 246 -7.09 -17.38 -19.46
C LYS A 246 -8.34 -16.49 -19.40
N LEU A 247 -8.62 -15.85 -18.27
CA LEU A 247 -9.83 -15.02 -18.10
C LEU A 247 -9.72 -13.70 -18.89
N ASN A 248 -8.52 -13.14 -18.97
CA ASN A 248 -8.24 -11.87 -19.64
C ASN A 248 -7.66 -12.05 -21.05
N PHE A 249 -7.31 -13.27 -21.46
CA PHE A 249 -6.74 -13.57 -22.78
C PHE A 249 -7.56 -13.02 -23.94
N GLY A 250 -8.87 -13.26 -23.96
CA GLY A 250 -9.75 -12.75 -25.02
C GLY A 250 -9.78 -11.22 -25.04
N ALA A 251 -9.95 -10.60 -23.87
CA ALA A 251 -10.01 -9.15 -23.74
C ALA A 251 -8.72 -8.47 -24.21
N MET A 252 -7.57 -9.02 -23.81
CA MET A 252 -6.25 -8.50 -24.14
C MET A 252 -5.98 -8.60 -25.64
N ASN A 253 -6.28 -9.75 -26.26
CA ASN A 253 -6.17 -9.91 -27.71
C ASN A 253 -7.07 -8.91 -28.45
N MET A 254 -8.35 -8.85 -28.10
CA MET A 254 -9.31 -7.95 -28.76
C MET A 254 -8.88 -6.49 -28.69
N TRP A 255 -8.39 -6.05 -27.53
CA TRP A 255 -7.94 -4.67 -27.36
C TRP A 255 -6.85 -4.31 -28.36
N PHE A 256 -5.79 -5.13 -28.46
CA PHE A 256 -4.65 -4.85 -29.34
C PHE A 256 -4.94 -5.16 -30.81
N LEU A 257 -5.91 -6.02 -31.12
CA LEU A 257 -6.42 -6.20 -32.48
C LEU A 257 -7.20 -4.97 -32.96
N SER A 258 -8.04 -4.37 -32.09
CA SER A 258 -8.76 -3.12 -32.39
C SER A 258 -7.88 -1.87 -32.31
N ASN A 259 -6.83 -1.90 -31.48
CA ASN A 259 -5.94 -0.78 -31.22
C ASN A 259 -4.48 -1.19 -31.43
N PRO A 260 -4.05 -1.47 -32.68
CA PRO A 260 -2.69 -1.89 -32.94
C PRO A 260 -1.68 -0.81 -32.53
N PRO A 261 -0.52 -1.19 -31.95
CA PRO A 261 0.48 -0.25 -31.43
C PRO A 261 1.36 0.35 -32.54
N GLY A 262 0.73 0.89 -33.59
CA GLY A 262 1.40 1.47 -34.75
C GLY A 262 2.29 0.47 -35.49
N LYS A 263 3.60 0.76 -35.56
CA LYS A 263 4.58 -0.12 -36.20
C LYS A 263 5.23 -1.11 -35.22
N ALA A 264 4.91 -1.11 -33.93
CA ALA A 264 5.47 -2.12 -33.03
C ALA A 264 4.84 -3.50 -33.26
N THR A 265 5.59 -4.55 -32.96
CA THR A 265 5.08 -5.92 -32.93
C THR A 265 4.51 -6.20 -31.55
N ILE A 266 3.35 -6.87 -31.48
CA ILE A 266 2.76 -7.30 -30.22
C ILE A 266 2.26 -8.73 -30.33
N HIS A 267 2.46 -9.49 -29.26
CA HIS A 267 1.93 -10.84 -29.10
C HIS A 267 1.34 -11.01 -27.71
N VAL A 268 0.23 -11.74 -27.63
CA VAL A 268 -0.47 -12.03 -26.38
C VAL A 268 -0.46 -13.53 -26.17
N GLU A 269 0.09 -13.98 -25.04
CA GLU A 269 0.21 -15.36 -24.64
C GLU A 269 -0.65 -15.64 -23.40
N ASN A 270 -1.20 -16.84 -23.34
CA ASN A 270 -1.93 -17.33 -22.18
C ASN A 270 -1.00 -18.14 -21.29
N VAL A 271 -0.83 -17.71 -20.03
CA VAL A 271 0.01 -18.42 -19.05
C VAL A 271 -0.42 -19.87 -18.85
N ASP A 272 -1.72 -20.16 -18.97
CA ASP A 272 -2.28 -21.51 -18.79
C ASP A 272 -1.84 -22.47 -19.92
N GLU A 273 -1.27 -21.97 -21.02
CA GLU A 273 -0.75 -22.79 -22.13
C GLU A 273 0.73 -23.18 -21.94
N PHE A 274 1.40 -22.63 -20.93
CA PHE A 274 2.80 -22.96 -20.63
C PHE A 274 2.91 -24.35 -19.99
N LYS A 275 3.14 -25.37 -20.82
CA LYS A 275 3.24 -26.78 -20.38
C LYS A 275 4.29 -27.04 -19.30
N TRP A 276 5.37 -26.27 -19.29
CA TRP A 276 6.45 -26.37 -18.30
C TRP A 276 6.06 -25.76 -16.94
N LEU A 277 5.06 -24.88 -16.90
CA LEU A 277 4.62 -24.19 -15.70
C LEU A 277 3.60 -25.05 -14.93
N ASN A 278 4.11 -25.98 -14.14
CA ASN A 278 3.31 -26.88 -13.30
C ASN A 278 3.93 -27.03 -11.91
N SER A 279 3.22 -27.67 -10.97
CA SER A 279 3.67 -27.81 -9.58
C SER A 279 4.88 -28.73 -9.39
N SER A 280 5.18 -29.59 -10.37
CA SER A 280 6.41 -30.39 -10.35
C SER A 280 7.65 -29.53 -10.57
N TYR A 281 7.55 -28.48 -11.40
CA TYR A 281 8.68 -27.61 -11.73
C TYR A 281 8.69 -26.30 -10.92
N CYS A 282 7.54 -25.69 -10.64
CA CYS A 282 7.44 -24.39 -9.99
C CYS A 282 7.12 -24.51 -8.49
N PRO A 283 8.06 -24.15 -7.58
CA PRO A 283 7.83 -24.21 -6.14
C PRO A 283 6.61 -23.43 -5.66
N VAL A 284 6.35 -22.26 -6.26
CA VAL A 284 5.23 -21.41 -5.88
C VAL A 284 3.89 -22.08 -6.21
N LEU A 285 3.77 -22.70 -7.38
CA LEU A 285 2.57 -23.46 -7.73
C LEU A 285 2.35 -24.64 -6.78
N ARG A 286 3.42 -25.39 -6.47
CA ARG A 286 3.36 -26.49 -5.51
C ARG A 286 2.88 -26.03 -4.14
N GLN A 287 3.42 -24.91 -3.67
CA GLN A 287 3.01 -24.28 -2.41
C GLN A 287 1.55 -23.82 -2.44
N LEU A 288 1.10 -23.22 -3.55
CA LEU A 288 -0.28 -22.77 -3.76
C LEU A 288 -1.31 -23.90 -3.76
N GLU A 289 -0.94 -25.06 -4.28
CA GLU A 289 -1.81 -26.23 -4.33
C GLU A 289 -1.99 -26.90 -2.95
N SER A 290 -1.07 -26.64 -2.01
CA SER A 290 -1.08 -27.22 -0.66
C SER A 290 -2.31 -26.84 0.17
N ALA A 291 -2.80 -27.80 0.97
CA ALA A 291 -3.95 -27.59 1.84
C ALA A 291 -3.73 -26.46 2.87
N ALA A 292 -2.52 -26.38 3.43
CA ALA A 292 -2.13 -25.33 4.38
C ALA A 292 -2.20 -23.92 3.75
N MET A 293 -1.81 -23.79 2.48
CA MET A 293 -1.87 -22.50 1.78
C MET A 293 -3.30 -22.13 1.41
N LYS A 294 -4.11 -23.10 0.96
CA LYS A 294 -5.54 -22.89 0.74
C LYS A 294 -6.23 -22.43 2.03
N GLU A 295 -5.88 -23.02 3.17
CA GLU A 295 -6.42 -22.62 4.47
C GLU A 295 -5.95 -21.22 4.90
N TYR A 296 -4.66 -20.90 4.75
CA TYR A 296 -4.10 -19.60 5.11
C TYR A 296 -4.74 -18.43 4.34
N TYR A 297 -4.98 -18.62 3.04
CA TYR A 297 -5.53 -17.57 2.17
C TYR A 297 -7.05 -17.54 2.08
N PHE A 298 -7.73 -18.69 2.06
CA PHE A 298 -9.17 -18.77 1.80
C PHE A 298 -10.04 -18.99 3.05
N LYS A 299 -9.47 -19.26 4.24
CA LYS A 299 -10.29 -19.40 5.47
C LYS A 299 -10.73 -18.01 5.98
N ALA A 300 -12.01 -17.70 5.78
CA ALA A 300 -12.68 -16.57 6.41
C ALA A 300 -12.83 -16.85 7.92
N ASN A 301 -11.93 -16.35 8.77
CA ASN A 301 -12.12 -16.46 10.22
C ASN A 301 -12.85 -15.24 10.76
N HIS A 302 -13.88 -15.56 11.54
CA HIS A 302 -14.75 -14.68 12.30
C HIS A 302 -13.98 -13.67 13.20
N PRO A 303 -14.65 -12.58 13.64
CA PRO A 303 -14.02 -11.40 14.26
C PRO A 303 -13.37 -11.60 15.64
N THR A 304 -13.22 -12.84 16.11
CA THR A 304 -12.88 -13.15 17.51
C THR A 304 -11.44 -13.64 17.74
N SER A 305 -10.59 -13.68 16.71
CA SER A 305 -9.17 -14.01 16.91
C SER A 305 -8.35 -12.76 17.27
N THR A 306 -7.93 -12.67 18.53
CA THR A 306 -7.09 -11.63 19.15
C THR A 306 -5.63 -11.63 18.69
N GLY A 307 -5.37 -12.06 17.44
CA GLY A 307 -4.06 -11.99 16.82
C GLY A 307 -4.03 -10.87 15.78
N SER A 308 -2.95 -10.09 15.74
CA SER A 308 -2.64 -9.12 14.68
C SER A 308 -2.36 -9.80 13.33
N SER A 309 -3.21 -10.73 12.89
CA SER A 309 -3.22 -11.35 11.56
C SER A 309 -3.75 -10.37 10.51
N ASN A 310 -3.24 -9.14 10.54
CA ASN A 310 -2.62 -8.53 9.37
C ASN A 310 -3.36 -8.84 8.06
N LEU A 311 -4.51 -8.20 7.85
CA LEU A 311 -5.34 -8.36 6.67
C LEU A 311 -4.67 -7.88 5.36
N LYS A 312 -3.59 -7.10 5.48
CA LYS A 312 -2.70 -6.72 4.36
C LYS A 312 -2.15 -7.96 3.62
N TYR A 313 -2.14 -9.13 4.29
CA TYR A 313 -1.37 -10.32 3.96
C TYR A 313 -2.20 -11.42 3.25
N ARG A 314 -3.47 -11.14 2.93
CA ARG A 314 -4.33 -11.96 2.07
C ARG A 314 -4.57 -11.27 0.72
N ASN A 315 -3.56 -11.19 -0.13
CA ASN A 315 -3.72 -10.61 -1.47
C ASN A 315 -3.51 -11.71 -2.53
N PRO A 316 -4.56 -12.10 -3.29
CA PRO A 316 -4.44 -13.03 -4.40
C PRO A 316 -3.44 -12.57 -5.47
N LYS A 317 -3.15 -11.26 -5.61
CA LYS A 317 -2.11 -10.79 -6.54
C LYS A 317 -0.70 -11.30 -6.20
N TYR A 318 -0.38 -11.53 -4.91
CA TYR A 318 0.90 -12.16 -4.54
C TYR A 318 0.94 -13.66 -4.82
N LEU A 319 -0.20 -14.23 -5.19
CA LEU A 319 -0.35 -15.61 -5.66
C LEU A 319 -0.56 -15.67 -7.18
N SER A 320 -0.70 -14.52 -7.85
CA SER A 320 -0.84 -14.47 -9.28
C SER A 320 0.46 -14.97 -9.90
N MET A 321 0.35 -16.06 -10.64
CA MET A 321 1.48 -16.63 -11.36
C MET A 321 2.10 -15.65 -12.35
N LEU A 322 1.31 -14.70 -12.87
CA LEU A 322 1.81 -13.61 -13.72
C LEU A 322 2.94 -12.82 -13.05
N ASN A 323 2.85 -12.59 -11.73
CA ASN A 323 3.91 -11.91 -11.00
C ASN A 323 5.16 -12.78 -10.83
N HIS A 324 5.03 -14.10 -10.79
CA HIS A 324 6.15 -15.02 -10.64
C HIS A 324 6.82 -15.38 -11.98
N LEU A 325 6.15 -15.18 -13.12
CA LEU A 325 6.73 -15.39 -14.45
C LEU A 325 8.00 -14.56 -14.69
N ARG A 326 8.19 -13.45 -13.97
CA ARG A 326 9.42 -12.64 -14.07
C ARG A 326 10.68 -13.43 -13.70
N PHE A 327 10.56 -14.53 -12.95
CA PHE A 327 11.65 -15.43 -12.61
C PHE A 327 11.86 -16.56 -13.63
N TYR A 328 11.09 -16.57 -14.72
CA TYR A 328 11.11 -17.60 -15.75
C TYR A 328 11.30 -17.00 -17.15
N LEU A 329 11.89 -15.81 -17.26
CA LEU A 329 12.05 -15.13 -18.54
C LEU A 329 12.82 -15.97 -19.58
N PRO A 330 13.87 -16.73 -19.23
CA PRO A 330 14.52 -17.63 -20.19
C PRO A 330 13.65 -18.82 -20.62
N GLU A 331 12.76 -19.32 -19.76
CA GLU A 331 11.84 -20.42 -20.08
C GLU A 331 10.71 -19.95 -20.99
N VAL A 332 10.23 -18.71 -20.79
CA VAL A 332 9.24 -18.08 -21.67
C VAL A 332 9.87 -17.70 -23.02
N TYR A 333 11.08 -17.12 -23.02
CA TYR A 333 11.74 -16.61 -24.22
C TYR A 333 13.15 -17.19 -24.44
N PRO A 334 13.29 -18.50 -24.71
CA PRO A 334 14.59 -19.19 -24.73
C PRO A 334 15.54 -18.72 -25.84
N LYS A 335 14.98 -18.16 -26.92
CA LYS A 335 15.72 -17.68 -28.11
C LYS A 335 16.31 -16.28 -27.95
N LEU A 336 15.94 -15.55 -26.90
CA LEU A 336 16.38 -14.17 -26.68
C LEU A 336 17.61 -14.13 -25.79
N ASP A 337 18.45 -13.11 -26.02
CA ASP A 337 19.67 -12.87 -25.27
C ASP A 337 19.52 -11.78 -24.21
N LYS A 338 18.70 -10.76 -24.50
CA LYS A 338 18.42 -9.65 -23.60
C LYS A 338 16.96 -9.25 -23.73
N ILE A 339 16.33 -8.91 -22.61
CA ILE A 339 14.92 -8.50 -22.57
C ILE A 339 14.72 -7.39 -21.54
N LEU A 340 13.79 -6.47 -21.81
CA LEU A 340 13.36 -5.48 -20.83
C LEU A 340 12.02 -5.90 -20.22
N PHE A 341 11.99 -6.12 -18.91
CA PHE A 341 10.76 -6.37 -18.18
C PHE A 341 10.10 -5.05 -17.78
N LEU A 342 8.79 -4.94 -18.00
CA LEU A 342 7.96 -3.81 -17.60
C LEU A 342 6.77 -4.30 -16.77
N ASP A 343 6.56 -3.73 -15.57
CA ASP A 343 5.30 -3.92 -14.84
C ASP A 343 4.17 -3.11 -15.51
N ASP A 344 2.91 -3.48 -15.26
CA ASP A 344 1.73 -2.86 -15.87
C ASP A 344 1.34 -1.49 -15.27
N ASP A 345 1.92 -1.14 -14.14
CA ASP A 345 1.68 0.09 -13.38
C ASP A 345 2.75 1.17 -13.64
N ILE A 346 3.37 1.16 -14.82
CA ILE A 346 4.37 2.14 -15.24
C ILE A 346 3.89 3.00 -16.42
N VAL A 347 4.57 4.13 -16.61
CA VAL A 347 4.45 4.96 -17.81
C VAL A 347 5.86 5.26 -18.33
N VAL A 348 6.08 4.99 -19.61
CA VAL A 348 7.32 5.35 -20.30
C VAL A 348 7.21 6.78 -20.82
N GLN A 349 8.25 7.57 -20.62
CA GLN A 349 8.32 8.98 -21.02
C GLN A 349 9.48 9.28 -21.96
N LYS A 350 10.44 8.36 -22.10
CA LYS A 350 11.61 8.51 -22.96
C LYS A 350 11.92 7.20 -23.67
N ASP A 351 12.65 7.31 -24.78
CA ASP A 351 13.13 6.15 -25.54
C ASP A 351 14.03 5.24 -24.68
N LEU A 352 13.68 3.96 -24.60
CA LEU A 352 14.33 2.97 -23.74
C LEU A 352 15.45 2.19 -24.44
N THR A 353 15.69 2.42 -25.74
CA THR A 353 16.58 1.56 -26.55
C THR A 353 18.02 1.56 -26.04
N ARG A 354 18.46 2.66 -25.42
CA ARG A 354 19.80 2.76 -24.81
C ARG A 354 20.05 1.73 -23.70
N LEU A 355 19.03 1.17 -23.07
CA LEU A 355 19.20 0.11 -22.07
C LEU A 355 19.82 -1.17 -22.63
N TRP A 356 19.63 -1.45 -23.93
CA TRP A 356 20.27 -2.60 -24.58
C TRP A 356 21.79 -2.41 -24.73
N LEU A 357 22.26 -1.18 -24.77
CA LEU A 357 23.66 -0.81 -24.93
C LEU A 357 24.42 -0.75 -23.59
N VAL A 358 23.70 -0.82 -22.45
CA VAL A 358 24.33 -0.85 -21.13
C VAL A 358 25.12 -2.15 -20.98
N ASP A 359 26.41 -2.01 -20.68
CA ASP A 359 27.26 -3.12 -20.23
C ASP A 359 26.93 -3.43 -18.77
N LEU A 360 26.40 -4.63 -18.52
CA LEU A 360 26.07 -5.10 -17.17
C LEU A 360 27.30 -5.68 -16.45
N HIS A 361 28.49 -5.69 -17.07
CA HIS A 361 29.74 -6.20 -16.50
C HIS A 361 29.60 -7.63 -15.93
N GLY A 362 28.95 -8.52 -16.69
CA GLY A 362 28.70 -9.91 -16.29
C GLY A 362 27.66 -10.09 -15.18
N LYS A 363 26.94 -9.03 -14.81
CA LYS A 363 25.73 -9.09 -13.97
C LYS A 363 24.52 -9.53 -14.81
N VAL A 364 23.52 -10.11 -14.16
CA VAL A 364 22.35 -10.68 -14.83
C VAL A 364 21.30 -9.62 -15.14
N ASN A 365 21.14 -8.62 -14.28
CA ASN A 365 20.13 -7.59 -14.47
C ASN A 365 20.66 -6.18 -14.22
N GLY A 366 20.08 -5.21 -14.92
CA GLY A 366 20.20 -3.78 -14.62
C GLY A 366 18.92 -3.28 -13.99
N ALA A 367 19.01 -2.64 -12.82
CA ALA A 367 17.87 -2.08 -12.12
C ALA A 367 18.26 -0.79 -11.38
N VAL A 368 17.30 0.11 -11.17
CA VAL A 368 17.52 1.29 -10.32
C VAL A 368 17.48 0.86 -8.86
N GLU A 369 18.56 1.17 -8.15
CA GLU A 369 18.64 1.01 -6.71
C GLU A 369 17.72 2.01 -6.00
N THR A 370 17.05 1.53 -4.96
CA THR A 370 16.05 2.31 -4.24
C THR A 370 16.57 2.88 -2.93
N CYS A 371 17.81 2.59 -2.52
CA CYS A 371 18.30 3.02 -1.21
C CYS A 371 18.39 4.53 -1.09
N GLY A 372 17.53 5.07 -0.24
CA GLY A 372 17.33 6.47 0.05
C GLY A 372 16.28 6.61 1.16
N GLU A 373 15.84 7.83 1.46
CA GLU A 373 14.97 8.09 2.62
C GLU A 373 13.63 7.33 2.61
N SER A 374 13.13 6.96 1.42
CA SER A 374 11.78 6.39 1.23
C SER A 374 11.72 4.88 1.02
N PHE A 375 12.85 4.21 0.79
CA PHE A 375 12.89 2.79 0.43
C PHE A 375 13.98 2.06 1.19
N HIS A 376 13.66 0.82 1.55
CA HIS A 376 14.39 0.11 2.56
C HIS A 376 15.58 -0.71 2.01
N ARG A 377 16.54 -0.99 2.88
CA ARG A 377 17.62 -1.96 2.64
C ARG A 377 17.10 -3.38 2.88
N PHE A 378 17.97 -4.37 2.72
CA PHE A 378 17.60 -5.79 2.86
C PHE A 378 17.00 -6.12 4.23
N ASP A 379 17.42 -5.44 5.30
CA ASP A 379 16.96 -5.62 6.69
C ASP A 379 15.44 -5.49 6.89
N LYS A 380 14.76 -4.71 6.04
CA LYS A 380 13.28 -4.56 6.11
C LYS A 380 12.52 -5.61 5.31
N TYR A 381 13.17 -6.25 4.35
CA TYR A 381 12.54 -7.24 3.48
C TYR A 381 12.77 -8.66 3.96
N LEU A 382 13.92 -8.93 4.59
CA LEU A 382 14.38 -10.25 4.98
C LEU A 382 14.48 -10.39 6.49
N ASN A 383 14.27 -11.60 6.99
CA ASN A 383 14.38 -11.92 8.41
C ASN A 383 15.83 -12.23 8.79
N PHE A 384 16.61 -11.22 9.16
CA PHE A 384 18.01 -11.39 9.59
C PHE A 384 18.19 -12.09 10.95
N SER A 385 17.11 -12.31 11.71
CA SER A 385 17.17 -13.21 12.87
C SER A 385 17.31 -14.68 12.46
N ASN A 386 16.99 -15.02 11.19
CA ASN A 386 17.18 -16.37 10.68
C ASN A 386 18.64 -16.58 10.22
N PRO A 387 19.34 -17.63 10.69
CA PRO A 387 20.74 -17.89 10.32
C PRO A 387 20.97 -18.08 8.82
N HIS A 388 20.00 -18.61 8.07
CA HIS A 388 20.13 -18.77 6.62
C HIS A 388 20.19 -17.44 5.89
N ILE A 389 19.47 -16.41 6.36
CA ILE A 389 19.55 -15.06 5.81
C ILE A 389 20.85 -14.39 6.23
N ALA A 390 21.13 -14.36 7.55
CA ALA A 390 22.27 -13.63 8.09
C ALA A 390 23.64 -14.12 7.57
N ARG A 391 23.75 -15.40 7.20
CA ARG A 391 24.99 -15.97 6.63
C ARG A 391 25.19 -15.67 5.14
N ASN A 392 24.12 -15.38 4.39
CA ASN A 392 24.18 -15.26 2.93
C ASN A 392 24.03 -13.82 2.42
N PHE A 393 23.47 -12.92 3.22
CA PHE A 393 23.15 -11.56 2.80
C PHE A 393 23.67 -10.52 3.79
N ASP A 394 23.97 -9.33 3.29
CA ASP A 394 24.27 -8.16 4.12
C ASP A 394 22.96 -7.40 4.43
N PRO A 395 22.61 -7.13 5.70
CA PRO A 395 21.45 -6.31 6.05
C PRO A 395 21.50 -4.90 5.46
N ASN A 396 22.71 -4.38 5.22
CA ASN A 396 22.94 -3.05 4.66
C ASN A 396 22.93 -3.04 3.13
N ALA A 397 22.83 -4.19 2.48
CA ALA A 397 22.80 -4.27 1.03
C ALA A 397 21.63 -3.48 0.45
N CYS A 398 21.88 -2.87 -0.71
CA CYS A 398 20.89 -2.02 -1.32
C CYS A 398 19.81 -2.82 -2.05
N GLY A 399 18.54 -2.51 -1.76
CA GLY A 399 17.40 -3.02 -2.51
C GLY A 399 17.21 -2.23 -3.81
N TRP A 400 16.79 -2.91 -4.87
CA TRP A 400 16.28 -2.33 -6.11
C TRP A 400 14.79 -2.67 -6.25
N ALA A 401 14.11 -2.11 -7.23
CA ALA A 401 12.69 -2.39 -7.46
C ALA A 401 12.44 -2.99 -8.83
N TYR A 402 11.45 -3.89 -8.87
CA TYR A 402 10.81 -4.24 -10.14
C TYR A 402 10.03 -3.05 -10.68
N GLY A 403 9.75 -3.06 -11.98
CA GLY A 403 8.97 -2.04 -12.67
C GLY A 403 9.52 -1.79 -14.06
N MET A 404 10.81 -1.53 -14.12
CA MET A 404 11.59 -1.55 -15.36
C MET A 404 12.97 -2.12 -15.05
N ASN A 405 13.27 -3.28 -15.63
CA ASN A 405 14.55 -3.94 -15.43
C ASN A 405 15.02 -4.59 -16.73
N VAL A 406 16.29 -4.41 -17.06
CA VAL A 406 16.92 -5.09 -18.20
C VAL A 406 17.57 -6.38 -17.72
N PHE A 407 17.35 -7.48 -18.43
CA PHE A 407 17.87 -8.80 -18.08
C PHE A 407 18.70 -9.36 -19.22
N ASP A 408 19.93 -9.80 -18.89
CA ASP A 408 20.77 -10.62 -19.75
C ASP A 408 20.37 -12.09 -19.55
N LEU A 409 19.66 -12.64 -20.52
CA LEU A 409 19.16 -14.01 -20.49
C LEU A 409 20.26 -15.04 -20.74
N LYS A 410 21.38 -14.66 -21.36
CA LYS A 410 22.55 -15.54 -21.52
C LYS A 410 23.22 -15.76 -20.17
N GLU A 411 23.54 -14.69 -19.45
CA GLU A 411 24.11 -14.79 -18.11
C GLU A 411 23.11 -15.36 -17.10
N TRP A 412 21.81 -15.10 -17.26
CA TRP A 412 20.76 -15.76 -16.46
C TRP A 412 20.83 -17.28 -16.58
N LYS A 413 20.85 -17.80 -17.81
CA LYS A 413 20.93 -19.25 -18.09
C LYS A 413 22.22 -19.85 -17.55
N LYS A 414 23.36 -19.17 -17.76
CA LYS A 414 24.68 -19.63 -17.30
C LYS A 414 24.80 -19.72 -15.78
N LYS A 415 24.17 -18.81 -15.05
CA LYS A 415 24.20 -18.77 -13.58
C LYS A 415 23.02 -19.49 -12.91
N ASP A 416 22.14 -20.10 -13.71
CA ASP A 416 20.92 -20.80 -13.25
C ASP A 416 20.09 -19.99 -12.25
N ILE A 417 19.75 -18.75 -12.63
CA ILE A 417 19.03 -17.85 -11.73
C ILE A 417 17.63 -18.36 -11.40
N THR A 418 16.98 -19.07 -12.33
CA THR A 418 15.71 -19.76 -12.07
C THR A 418 15.88 -20.83 -10.98
N GLY A 419 16.95 -21.63 -11.02
CA GLY A 419 17.28 -22.60 -9.97
C GLY A 419 17.60 -21.97 -8.61
N ILE A 420 18.30 -20.83 -8.58
CA ILE A 420 18.53 -20.06 -7.34
C ILE A 420 17.19 -19.59 -6.75
N TYR A 421 16.32 -19.05 -7.59
CA TYR A 421 14.98 -18.65 -7.18
C TYR A 421 14.18 -19.84 -6.60
N HIS A 422 14.25 -21.01 -7.25
CA HIS A 422 13.59 -22.22 -6.76
C HIS A 422 14.10 -22.64 -5.38
N LYS A 423 15.42 -22.67 -5.20
CA LYS A 423 16.06 -23.00 -3.92
C LYS A 423 15.51 -22.14 -2.79
N TRP A 424 15.50 -20.82 -2.98
CA TRP A 424 15.02 -19.90 -1.94
C TRP A 424 13.52 -20.02 -1.69
N GLN A 425 12.71 -20.21 -2.72
CA GLN A 425 11.27 -20.45 -2.55
C GLN A 425 10.99 -21.71 -1.74
N ASN A 426 11.71 -22.80 -2.02
CA ASN A 426 11.60 -24.04 -1.25
C ASN A 426 12.01 -23.82 0.21
N MET A 427 13.08 -23.08 0.47
CA MET A 427 13.54 -22.78 1.83
C MET A 427 12.58 -21.87 2.62
N ASN A 428 11.70 -21.12 1.94
CA ASN A 428 10.74 -20.21 2.57
C ASN A 428 9.30 -20.76 2.53
N GLU A 429 9.11 -22.07 2.46
CA GLU A 429 7.77 -22.69 2.47
C GLU A 429 6.97 -22.34 3.75
N ASP A 430 7.66 -22.19 4.88
CA ASP A 430 7.11 -21.76 6.16
C ASP A 430 6.92 -20.23 6.32
N ARG A 431 7.36 -19.45 5.32
CA ARG A 431 7.35 -17.97 5.28
C ARG A 431 8.14 -17.30 6.41
N ILE A 432 9.17 -17.97 6.94
CA ILE A 432 10.01 -17.44 8.03
C ILE A 432 11.14 -16.54 7.49
N LEU A 433 11.67 -16.81 6.29
CA LEU A 433 12.77 -16.04 5.70
C LEU A 433 12.32 -14.67 5.21
N TRP A 434 11.14 -14.60 4.57
CA TRP A 434 10.40 -13.38 4.28
C TRP A 434 8.91 -13.68 4.23
N LYS A 435 8.10 -12.65 4.43
CA LYS A 435 6.65 -12.83 4.58
C LYS A 435 5.94 -13.02 3.23
N LEU A 436 5.98 -12.01 2.35
CA LEU A 436 5.15 -11.94 1.14
C LEU A 436 5.76 -11.04 0.05
N GLY A 437 5.24 -11.20 -1.17
CA GLY A 437 5.60 -10.42 -2.35
C GLY A 437 6.72 -11.05 -3.16
N THR A 438 6.93 -10.52 -4.36
CA THR A 438 7.97 -10.96 -5.30
C THR A 438 9.26 -10.17 -5.17
N LEU A 439 9.23 -9.01 -4.49
CA LEU A 439 10.43 -8.21 -4.29
C LEU A 439 11.47 -8.91 -3.39
N PRO A 440 11.14 -9.40 -2.17
CA PRO A 440 12.12 -10.11 -1.34
C PRO A 440 12.81 -11.30 -2.05
N PRO A 441 12.09 -12.24 -2.72
CA PRO A 441 12.76 -13.30 -3.46
C PRO A 441 13.55 -12.77 -4.66
N GLY A 442 13.16 -11.65 -5.27
CA GLY A 442 13.96 -10.94 -6.27
C GLY A 442 15.31 -10.48 -5.72
N LEU A 443 15.29 -9.74 -4.62
CA LEU A 443 16.52 -9.23 -3.98
C LEU A 443 17.49 -10.36 -3.61
N ILE A 444 16.98 -11.44 -3.04
CA ILE A 444 17.76 -12.63 -2.69
C ILE A 444 18.31 -13.34 -3.92
N THR A 445 17.49 -13.53 -4.97
CA THR A 445 17.86 -14.26 -6.18
C THR A 445 18.96 -13.55 -6.98
N PHE A 446 18.91 -12.22 -7.02
CA PHE A 446 19.85 -11.40 -7.77
C PHE A 446 20.92 -10.75 -6.90
N TYR A 447 21.11 -11.21 -5.66
CA TYR A 447 22.11 -10.65 -4.76
C TYR A 447 23.52 -10.72 -5.37
N ASN A 448 24.24 -9.60 -5.40
CA ASN A 448 25.51 -9.42 -6.12
C ASN A 448 25.49 -9.70 -7.64
N LEU A 449 24.30 -9.78 -8.24
CA LEU A 449 24.09 -10.04 -9.67
C LEU A 449 23.31 -8.92 -10.37
N THR A 450 23.05 -7.81 -9.68
CA THR A 450 22.42 -6.60 -10.22
C THR A 450 23.46 -5.51 -10.49
N TYR A 451 23.35 -4.88 -11.65
CA TYR A 451 24.06 -3.66 -12.01
C TYR A 451 23.17 -2.44 -11.70
N PRO A 452 23.65 -1.45 -10.93
CA PRO A 452 22.85 -0.29 -10.56
C PRO A 452 22.72 0.68 -11.75
N LEU A 453 21.49 0.90 -12.21
CA LEU A 453 21.18 1.90 -13.22
C LEU A 453 21.05 3.30 -12.60
N GLU A 454 21.29 4.34 -13.39
CA GLU A 454 21.05 5.72 -12.98
C GLU A 454 19.59 5.95 -12.57
N LYS A 455 19.36 6.75 -11.52
CA LYS A 455 18.02 7.00 -10.97
C LYS A 455 17.02 7.57 -11.98
N SER A 456 17.51 8.30 -12.99
CA SER A 456 16.69 8.88 -14.06
C SER A 456 16.03 7.82 -14.96
N TRP A 457 16.48 6.57 -14.93
CA TRP A 457 15.85 5.50 -15.68
C TRP A 457 14.48 5.09 -15.14
N HIS A 458 14.28 5.12 -13.82
CA HIS A 458 13.09 4.57 -13.17
C HIS A 458 12.82 5.31 -11.85
N VAL A 459 11.80 6.17 -11.85
CA VAL A 459 11.33 6.90 -10.67
C VAL A 459 10.10 6.21 -10.09
N LEU A 460 10.13 5.93 -8.80
CA LEU A 460 9.12 5.18 -8.08
C LEU A 460 8.35 6.05 -7.07
N GLY A 461 7.20 5.53 -6.64
CA GLY A 461 6.44 6.02 -5.52
C GLY A 461 5.16 6.75 -5.92
N LEU A 462 4.82 6.82 -7.22
CA LEU A 462 3.62 7.53 -7.68
C LEU A 462 2.32 6.86 -7.22
N GLY A 463 2.39 5.66 -6.62
CA GLY A 463 1.24 4.98 -6.02
C GLY A 463 1.18 5.02 -4.48
N TYR A 464 2.09 5.75 -3.80
CA TYR A 464 1.99 5.99 -2.34
C TYR A 464 2.68 7.25 -1.78
N ASN A 465 3.59 7.90 -2.52
CA ASN A 465 4.38 9.04 -2.05
C ASN A 465 3.94 10.36 -2.70
N PRO A 466 3.21 11.25 -1.99
CA PRO A 466 2.77 12.53 -2.56
C PRO A 466 3.88 13.60 -2.67
N SER A 467 5.08 13.33 -2.13
CA SER A 467 6.19 14.32 -2.06
C SER A 467 7.24 14.18 -3.15
N ILE A 468 7.01 13.36 -4.17
CA ILE A 468 7.97 13.24 -5.29
C ILE A 468 8.04 14.58 -6.01
N ASP A 469 9.27 15.05 -6.23
CA ASP A 469 9.52 16.29 -6.95
C ASP A 469 9.08 16.14 -8.41
N ARG A 470 8.45 17.19 -8.92
CA ARG A 470 8.04 17.27 -10.32
C ARG A 470 9.24 17.16 -11.25
N SER A 471 10.38 17.75 -10.88
CA SER A 471 11.59 17.70 -11.71
C SER A 471 12.11 16.27 -11.88
N GLU A 472 12.04 15.43 -10.84
CA GLU A 472 12.40 14.01 -10.91
C GLU A 472 11.46 13.25 -11.85
N ILE A 473 10.15 13.51 -11.75
CA ILE A 473 9.15 12.89 -12.62
C ILE A 473 9.38 13.27 -14.09
N GLU A 474 9.59 14.55 -14.39
CA GLU A 474 9.78 15.03 -15.77
C GLU A 474 11.11 14.52 -16.38
N ASN A 475 12.14 14.34 -15.55
CA ASN A 475 13.42 13.82 -16.01
C ASN A 475 13.48 12.29 -16.12
N ALA A 476 12.51 11.57 -15.54
CA ALA A 476 12.49 10.11 -15.56
C ALA A 476 12.17 9.52 -16.94
N ALA A 477 12.89 8.46 -17.34
CA ALA A 477 12.54 7.66 -18.51
C ALA A 477 11.29 6.80 -18.27
N VAL A 478 11.16 6.25 -17.05
CA VAL A 478 9.98 5.50 -16.60
C VAL A 478 9.53 6.01 -15.24
N ILE A 479 8.23 6.23 -15.09
CA ILE A 479 7.60 6.56 -13.81
C ILE A 479 6.69 5.42 -13.37
N HIS A 480 6.71 5.10 -12.07
CA HIS A 480 6.09 3.89 -11.53
C HIS A 480 5.08 4.21 -10.45
N TYR A 481 3.83 3.79 -10.68
CA TYR A 481 2.74 3.84 -9.72
C TYR A 481 2.76 2.65 -8.76
N ASN A 482 3.94 2.23 -8.31
CA ASN A 482 4.07 1.17 -7.31
C ASN A 482 3.40 1.61 -6.00
N GLY A 483 2.79 0.67 -5.28
CA GLY A 483 1.90 0.94 -4.15
C GLY A 483 0.42 0.68 -4.47
N ASN A 484 -0.46 1.18 -3.61
CA ASN A 484 -1.89 0.86 -3.64
C ASN A 484 -2.73 1.88 -4.42
N MET A 485 -2.26 3.13 -4.57
CA MET A 485 -3.01 4.22 -5.22
C MET A 485 -2.76 4.19 -6.73
N LYS A 486 -3.23 3.13 -7.40
CA LYS A 486 -3.07 2.95 -8.85
C LYS A 486 -3.89 3.99 -9.63
N PRO A 487 -3.42 4.46 -10.79
CA PRO A 487 -4.05 5.57 -11.52
C PRO A 487 -5.44 5.23 -12.08
N TRP A 488 -5.76 3.95 -12.24
CA TRP A 488 -7.08 3.47 -12.67
C TRP A 488 -8.07 3.23 -11.52
N LEU A 489 -7.71 3.60 -10.28
CA LEU A 489 -8.56 3.50 -9.10
C LEU A 489 -9.05 4.88 -8.66
N GLU A 490 -10.21 4.93 -8.00
CA GLU A 490 -10.74 6.16 -7.40
C GLU A 490 -9.83 6.72 -6.29
N LEU A 491 -9.12 5.82 -5.59
CA LEU A 491 -8.12 6.16 -4.58
C LEU A 491 -6.79 6.68 -5.17
N SER A 492 -6.70 6.90 -6.48
CA SER A 492 -5.50 7.42 -7.14
C SER A 492 -5.09 8.79 -6.56
N MET A 493 -3.78 9.05 -6.51
CA MET A 493 -3.30 10.39 -6.22
C MET A 493 -3.57 11.32 -7.41
N THR A 494 -4.47 12.28 -7.20
CA THR A 494 -4.86 13.27 -8.21
C THR A 494 -3.65 14.00 -8.82
N LYS A 495 -2.64 14.32 -8.01
CA LYS A 495 -1.37 14.96 -8.43
C LYS A 495 -0.67 14.23 -9.58
N TYR A 496 -0.71 12.89 -9.61
CA TYR A 496 0.04 12.08 -10.57
C TYR A 496 -0.82 11.47 -11.67
N ARG A 497 -2.14 11.45 -11.50
CA ARG A 497 -3.07 10.75 -12.40
C ARG A 497 -2.93 11.17 -13.88
N SER A 498 -2.69 12.46 -14.13
CA SER A 498 -2.57 13.02 -15.50
C SER A 498 -1.46 12.39 -16.35
N TYR A 499 -0.35 11.96 -15.74
CA TYR A 499 0.74 11.34 -16.50
C TYR A 499 0.34 9.98 -17.09
N TRP A 500 -0.65 9.31 -16.51
CA TRP A 500 -1.20 8.03 -16.97
C TRP A 500 -2.42 8.23 -17.90
N THR A 501 -3.37 9.10 -17.51
CA THR A 501 -4.62 9.30 -18.28
C THR A 501 -4.40 9.86 -19.68
N ARG A 502 -3.32 10.64 -19.91
CA ARG A 502 -2.95 11.15 -21.24
C ARG A 502 -2.74 10.08 -22.32
N TYR A 503 -2.46 8.83 -21.92
CA TYR A 503 -2.28 7.71 -22.85
C TYR A 503 -3.57 6.93 -23.12
N ILE A 504 -4.69 7.37 -22.56
CA ILE A 504 -6.00 6.73 -22.69
C ILE A 504 -6.90 7.56 -23.57
N LYS A 505 -7.44 6.91 -24.59
CA LYS A 505 -8.42 7.49 -25.51
C LYS A 505 -9.82 7.30 -24.95
N TYR A 506 -10.24 8.12 -23.99
CA TYR A 506 -11.55 8.00 -23.30
C TYR A 506 -12.75 8.12 -24.25
N ASP A 507 -12.55 8.60 -25.47
CA ASP A 507 -13.53 8.61 -26.54
C ASP A 507 -13.77 7.22 -27.19
N HIS A 508 -12.92 6.24 -26.92
CA HIS A 508 -13.03 4.88 -27.44
C HIS A 508 -14.40 4.24 -27.06
N PRO A 509 -15.14 3.63 -28.01
CA PRO A 509 -16.49 3.11 -27.79
C PRO A 509 -16.63 2.16 -26.58
N TYR A 510 -15.71 1.21 -26.42
CA TYR A 510 -15.70 0.31 -25.25
C TYR A 510 -15.55 1.07 -23.92
N LEU A 511 -14.66 2.05 -23.84
CA LEU A 511 -14.44 2.83 -22.62
C LEU A 511 -15.66 3.69 -22.27
N ARG A 512 -16.23 4.39 -23.26
CA ARG A 512 -17.46 5.19 -23.09
C ARG A 512 -18.63 4.35 -22.59
N THR A 513 -18.86 3.19 -23.21
CA THR A 513 -19.99 2.33 -22.84
C THR A 513 -19.85 1.77 -21.43
N CYS A 514 -18.62 1.45 -21.02
CA CYS A 514 -18.32 0.98 -19.67
C CYS A 514 -18.16 2.12 -18.64
N LYS A 515 -18.50 3.36 -19.01
CA LYS A 515 -18.47 4.55 -18.15
C LYS A 515 -17.09 4.84 -17.54
N LEU A 516 -16.01 4.49 -18.23
CA LEU A 516 -14.67 4.97 -17.88
C LEU A 516 -14.57 6.45 -18.26
N ARG A 517 -14.27 7.31 -17.29
CA ARG A 517 -14.14 8.76 -17.45
C ARG A 517 -12.79 9.21 -16.90
N GLU A 518 -12.33 10.37 -17.38
CA GLU A 518 -11.07 11.00 -16.98
C GLU A 518 -10.97 11.22 -15.47
#